data_AF-A0A2A2HSX7-F1
#
_entry.id   AF-A0A2A2HSX7-F1
#
_cell.length_a   1.000
_cell.length_b   1.000
_cell.length_c   1.000
_cell.angle_alpha   90.00
_cell.angle_beta   90.00
_cell.angle_gamma   90.00
#
_symmetry.space_group_name_H-M   'P 1'
#
loop_
_entity.id
_entity.type
_entity.pdbx_description
1 polymer ?
#
loop_
_entity_poly.entity_id
_entity_poly.type
_entity_poly.pdbx_seq_one_letter_code
_entity_poly.pdbx_strand_id
1 'polypeptide(L)'
;MSFWDRLYNIKVSPEIRGITNKNFYKFLNEIVSVILFQLMKLEKKDNIEINVELSRDLEVPEWREFVITIKLLSMDYMDDKEFFSLWKKIDGSVRDRISSIKDVDKEVLEKYGKLIIILEKDE
;
A
#
# COMPACT_ATOMS: atom_id res chain seq x y z
N MET A 1 -14.40 -11.79 1.30
CA MET A 1 -13.52 -11.35 2.41
C MET A 1 -12.12 -11.78 2.05
N SER A 2 -11.20 -10.83 1.90
CA SER A 2 -9.84 -11.12 1.41
C SER A 2 -9.00 -11.73 2.54
N PHE A 3 -7.95 -12.49 2.22
CA PHE A 3 -7.06 -13.13 3.20
C PHE A 3 -6.42 -12.11 4.18
N TRP A 4 -6.26 -10.87 3.75
CA TRP A 4 -5.59 -9.78 4.47
C TRP A 4 -6.39 -9.24 5.65
N ASP A 5 -7.72 -9.27 5.55
CA ASP A 5 -8.65 -8.72 6.55
C ASP A 5 -8.51 -9.39 7.93
N ARG A 6 -7.77 -10.51 8.03
CA ARG A 6 -7.61 -11.30 9.27
C ARG A 6 -6.22 -11.21 9.92
N LEU A 7 -5.20 -10.70 9.22
CA LEU A 7 -3.80 -10.77 9.68
C LEU A 7 -3.21 -9.41 10.06
N TYR A 8 -3.78 -8.32 9.55
CA TYR A 8 -3.28 -6.96 9.77
C TYR A 8 -4.46 -5.98 9.85
N ASN A 9 -4.24 -4.81 10.48
CA ASN A 9 -5.20 -3.70 10.47
C ASN A 9 -5.22 -3.03 9.09
N ILE A 10 -5.61 -3.76 8.04
CA ILE A 10 -5.74 -3.25 6.68
C ILE A 10 -7.17 -2.73 6.49
N LYS A 11 -7.30 -1.43 6.26
CA LYS A 11 -8.56 -0.77 5.98
C LYS A 11 -8.61 -0.38 4.52
N VAL A 12 -9.51 -1.00 3.78
CA VAL A 12 -9.76 -0.69 2.37
C VAL A 12 -10.94 0.25 2.25
N SER A 13 -10.81 1.36 1.52
CA SER A 13 -11.88 2.35 1.34
C SER A 13 -13.09 1.75 0.60
N PRO A 14 -14.31 2.28 0.80
CA PRO A 14 -15.52 1.79 0.13
C PRO A 14 -15.41 1.83 -1.41
N GLU A 15 -14.69 2.81 -1.95
CA GLU A 15 -14.53 2.99 -3.39
C GLU A 15 -13.66 1.89 -4.00
N ILE A 16 -12.58 1.50 -3.32
CA ILE A 16 -11.76 0.36 -3.71
C ILE A 16 -12.58 -0.93 -3.64
N ARG A 17 -13.38 -1.12 -2.58
CA ARG A 17 -14.28 -2.29 -2.45
C ARG A 17 -15.35 -2.35 -3.55
N GLY A 18 -15.74 -1.20 -4.11
CA GLY A 18 -16.68 -1.09 -5.21
C GLY A 18 -16.11 -1.51 -6.57
N ILE A 19 -14.79 -1.68 -6.69
CA ILE A 19 -14.16 -2.16 -7.92
C ILE A 19 -14.49 -3.65 -8.08
N THR A 20 -15.08 -4.04 -9.20
CA THR A 20 -15.47 -5.45 -9.48
C THR A 20 -14.43 -6.21 -10.30
N ASN A 21 -13.39 -5.52 -10.80
CA ASN A 21 -12.34 -6.13 -11.61
C ASN A 21 -11.47 -7.08 -10.76
N LYS A 22 -11.45 -8.38 -11.12
CA LYS A 22 -10.66 -9.40 -10.41
C LYS A 22 -9.15 -9.20 -10.55
N ASN A 23 -8.67 -8.72 -11.70
CA ASN A 23 -7.26 -8.41 -11.91
C ASN A 23 -6.79 -7.24 -11.04
N PHE A 24 -7.68 -6.29 -10.73
CA PHE A 24 -7.37 -5.25 -9.73
C PHE A 24 -7.09 -5.85 -8.35
N TYR A 25 -7.91 -6.79 -7.87
CA TYR A 25 -7.64 -7.42 -6.57
C TYR A 25 -6.39 -8.29 -6.58
N LYS A 26 -6.08 -8.94 -7.71
CA LYS A 26 -4.81 -9.66 -7.88
C LYS A 26 -3.63 -8.69 -7.76
N PHE A 27 -3.69 -7.56 -8.46
CA PHE A 27 -2.72 -6.48 -8.35
C PHE A 27 -2.59 -5.96 -6.91
N LEU A 28 -3.70 -5.59 -6.27
CA LEU A 28 -3.71 -5.09 -4.89
C LEU A 28 -3.08 -6.10 -3.92
N ASN A 29 -3.42 -7.38 -4.06
CA ASN A 29 -2.85 -8.44 -3.22
C ASN A 29 -1.34 -8.54 -3.38
N GLU A 30 -0.81 -8.43 -4.60
CA GLU A 30 0.64 -8.43 -4.86
C GLU A 30 1.33 -7.26 -4.17
N ILE A 31 0.77 -6.05 -4.28
CA ILE A 31 1.35 -4.85 -3.67
C ILE A 31 1.33 -4.93 -2.15
N VAL A 32 0.17 -5.27 -1.57
CA VAL A 32 0.02 -5.41 -0.11
C VAL A 32 0.93 -6.51 0.43
N SER A 33 1.09 -7.63 -0.29
CA SER A 33 2.02 -8.71 0.09
C SER A 33 3.46 -8.21 0.22
N VAL A 34 3.92 -7.41 -0.74
CA VAL A 34 5.28 -6.84 -0.73
C VAL A 34 5.46 -5.87 0.42
N ILE A 35 4.48 -4.99 0.66
CA ILE A 35 4.49 -4.05 1.78
C ILE A 35 4.62 -4.82 3.10
N LEU A 36 3.74 -5.80 3.31
CA LEU A 36 3.76 -6.63 4.50
C LEU A 36 5.09 -7.38 4.65
N PHE A 37 5.64 -7.94 3.57
CA PHE A 37 6.93 -8.61 3.61
C PHE A 37 8.07 -7.70 4.08
N GLN A 38 8.10 -6.44 3.64
CA GLN A 38 9.11 -5.48 4.12
C GLN A 38 8.87 -5.10 5.58
N LEU A 39 7.62 -4.90 5.98
CA LEU A 39 7.25 -4.54 7.35
C LEU A 39 7.48 -5.67 8.36
N MET A 40 7.28 -6.93 7.97
CA MET A 40 7.52 -8.09 8.82
C MET A 40 8.99 -8.21 9.27
N LYS A 41 9.93 -7.60 8.54
CA LYS A 41 11.35 -7.56 8.92
C LYS A 41 11.62 -6.69 10.15
N LEU A 42 10.65 -5.89 10.59
CA LEU A 42 10.74 -5.02 11.76
C LEU A 42 10.27 -5.72 13.05
N GLU A 43 9.82 -6.97 12.98
CA GLU A 43 9.34 -7.79 14.13
C GLU A 43 8.16 -7.19 14.95
N LYS A 44 7.57 -6.05 14.55
CA LYS A 44 6.48 -5.35 15.25
C LYS A 44 5.19 -5.27 14.43
N LYS A 45 4.55 -6.41 14.16
CA LYS A 45 3.39 -6.53 13.24
C LYS A 45 2.08 -5.95 13.78
N ASP A 46 1.87 -6.04 15.10
CA ASP A 46 0.60 -5.63 15.74
C ASP A 46 0.43 -4.10 15.81
N ASN A 47 1.51 -3.39 15.49
CA ASN A 47 1.66 -1.95 15.60
C ASN A 47 1.59 -1.25 14.23
N ILE A 48 0.91 -1.87 13.26
CA ILE A 48 0.87 -1.38 11.88
C ILE A 48 -0.58 -1.31 11.41
N GLU A 49 -0.98 -0.15 10.91
CA GLU A 49 -2.22 0.05 10.18
C GLU A 49 -1.91 0.39 8.72
N ILE A 50 -2.64 -0.22 7.79
CA ILE A 50 -2.50 0.08 6.35
C ILE A 50 -3.85 0.52 5.82
N ASN A 51 -3.91 1.74 5.31
CA ASN A 51 -5.08 2.29 4.65
C ASN A 51 -4.86 2.24 3.14
N VAL A 52 -5.85 1.72 2.41
CA VAL A 52 -5.82 1.61 0.94
C VAL A 52 -7.00 2.38 0.39
N GLU A 53 -6.74 3.43 -0.40
CA GLU A 53 -7.77 4.36 -0.87
C GLU A 53 -7.51 4.92 -2.27
N LEU A 54 -8.55 5.53 -2.84
CA LEU A 54 -8.45 6.39 -4.02
C LEU A 54 -8.58 7.83 -3.54
N SER A 55 -7.46 8.52 -3.39
CA SER A 55 -7.49 9.93 -3.00
C SER A 55 -7.76 10.80 -4.23
N ARG A 56 -8.45 11.92 -4.05
CA ARG A 56 -8.62 12.90 -5.13
C ARG A 56 -7.40 13.80 -5.15
N ASP A 57 -6.85 14.02 -6.34
CA ASP A 57 -5.84 15.04 -6.52
C ASP A 57 -6.46 16.43 -6.20
N LEU A 58 -5.75 17.23 -5.40
CA LEU A 58 -6.22 18.54 -4.94
C LEU A 58 -6.20 19.59 -6.06
N GLU A 59 -5.33 19.42 -7.05
CA GLU A 59 -5.18 20.32 -8.20
C GLU A 59 -6.09 19.89 -9.35
N VAL A 60 -6.32 18.58 -9.52
CA VAL A 60 -7.18 18.00 -10.57
C VAL A 60 -8.21 17.04 -9.94
N PRO A 61 -9.39 17.53 -9.52
CA PRO A 61 -10.38 16.72 -8.78
C PRO A 61 -10.94 15.51 -9.54
N GLU A 62 -10.79 15.49 -10.87
CA GLU A 62 -11.18 14.39 -11.74
C GLU A 62 -10.16 13.23 -11.72
N TRP A 63 -8.92 13.52 -11.35
CA TRP A 63 -7.88 12.53 -11.15
C TRP A 63 -7.99 11.93 -9.75
N ARG A 64 -7.96 10.60 -9.73
CA ARG A 64 -7.90 9.83 -8.50
C ARG A 64 -6.58 9.10 -8.44
N GLU A 65 -5.82 9.38 -7.41
CA GLU A 65 -4.56 8.72 -7.13
C GLU A 65 -4.82 7.49 -6.28
N PHE A 66 -4.15 6.40 -6.64
CA PHE A 66 -4.20 5.19 -5.83
C PHE A 66 -3.17 5.31 -4.70
N VAL A 67 -3.64 5.43 -3.47
CA VAL A 67 -2.80 5.73 -2.30
C VAL A 67 -2.85 4.57 -1.32
N ILE A 68 -1.68 4.17 -0.84
CA ILE A 68 -1.52 3.25 0.28
C ILE A 68 -0.76 3.97 1.40
N THR A 69 -1.44 4.20 2.51
CA THR A 69 -0.88 4.85 3.69
C THR A 69 -0.59 3.80 4.75
N ILE A 70 0.66 3.75 5.22
CA ILE A 70 1.14 2.81 6.23
C ILE A 70 1.42 3.62 7.49
N LYS A 71 0.64 3.40 8.54
CA LYS A 71 0.83 4.03 9.85
C LYS A 71 1.54 3.07 10.78
N LEU A 72 2.66 3.53 11.34
CA LEU A 72 3.44 2.81 12.33
C LEU A 72 3.01 3.29 13.73
N LEU A 73 2.16 2.52 14.39
CA LEU A 73 1.59 2.81 15.71
C LEU A 73 2.59 2.48 16.82
N SER A 74 2.75 3.34 17.83
CA SER A 74 3.51 3.05 19.05
C SER A 74 4.86 2.32 18.81
N MET A 75 5.69 2.83 17.89
CA MET A 75 7.04 2.29 17.69
C MET A 75 8.02 2.95 18.66
N ASP A 76 8.45 2.23 19.70
CA ASP A 76 9.55 2.68 20.55
C ASP A 76 10.77 3.02 19.68
N TYR A 77 11.10 4.32 19.62
CA TYR A 77 12.30 4.91 19.04
C TYR A 77 12.71 4.38 17.66
N MET A 78 11.93 4.69 16.61
CA MET A 78 12.43 4.63 15.22
C MET A 78 12.98 6.00 14.82
N ASP A 79 14.28 6.10 14.56
CA ASP A 79 14.87 7.35 14.12
C ASP A 79 14.45 7.71 12.67
N ASP A 80 14.72 8.94 12.23
CA ASP A 80 14.31 9.40 10.91
C ASP A 80 15.06 8.72 9.77
N LYS A 81 16.29 8.26 9.99
CA LYS A 81 17.07 7.54 8.98
C LYS A 81 16.52 6.13 8.78
N GLU A 82 16.18 5.45 9.86
CA GLU A 82 15.53 4.15 9.84
C GLU A 82 14.16 4.24 9.15
N PHE A 83 13.38 5.26 9.50
CA PHE A 83 12.09 5.53 8.88
C PHE A 83 12.20 5.80 7.38
N PHE A 84 13.10 6.71 6.97
CA PHE A 84 13.30 7.01 5.55
C PHE A 84 13.85 5.80 4.77
N SER A 85 14.74 5.02 5.39
CA SER A 85 15.27 3.78 4.82
C SER A 85 14.17 2.73 4.63
N LEU A 86 13.26 2.59 5.59
CA LEU A 86 12.10 1.72 5.50
C LEU A 86 11.17 2.16 4.37
N TRP A 87 10.77 3.43 4.34
CA TRP A 87 9.92 3.98 3.28
C TRP A 87 10.54 3.70 1.90
N LYS A 88 11.84 4.00 1.72
CA LYS A 88 12.54 3.78 0.45
C LYS A 88 12.59 2.30 0.06
N LYS A 89 12.77 1.38 1.01
CA LYS A 89 12.74 -0.07 0.75
C LYS A 89 11.35 -0.53 0.32
N ILE A 90 10.29 -0.02 0.96
CA ILE A 90 8.92 -0.34 0.61
C ILE A 90 8.60 0.18 -0.80
N ASP A 91 8.82 1.47 -1.05
CA ASP A 91 8.56 2.10 -2.35
C ASP A 91 9.34 1.41 -3.47
N GLY A 92 10.64 1.17 -3.29
CA GLY A 92 11.46 0.46 -4.26
C GLY A 92 10.94 -0.96 -4.54
N SER A 93 10.67 -1.75 -3.50
CA SER A 93 10.19 -3.12 -3.67
C SER A 93 8.83 -3.18 -4.36
N VAL A 94 7.94 -2.24 -4.07
CA VAL A 94 6.64 -2.14 -4.71
C VAL A 94 6.78 -1.77 -6.18
N ARG A 95 7.61 -0.78 -6.53
CA ARG A 95 7.87 -0.39 -7.93
C ARG A 95 8.48 -1.53 -8.75
N ASP A 96 9.43 -2.26 -8.16
CA ASP A 96 10.01 -3.45 -8.79
C ASP A 96 8.95 -4.54 -9.01
N ARG A 97 8.04 -4.72 -8.05
CA ARG A 97 6.93 -5.67 -8.21
C ARG A 97 5.99 -5.24 -9.32
N ILE A 98 5.53 -3.99 -9.33
CA ILE A 98 4.64 -3.46 -10.38
C ILE A 98 5.25 -3.66 -11.77
N SER A 99 6.54 -3.37 -11.92
CA SER A 99 7.25 -3.49 -13.20
C SER A 99 7.45 -4.93 -13.68
N SER A 100 7.38 -5.91 -12.78
CA SER A 100 7.62 -7.33 -13.07
C SER A 100 6.35 -8.19 -13.15
N ILE A 101 5.19 -7.62 -12.83
CA ILE A 101 3.91 -8.33 -12.94
C ILE A 101 3.57 -8.55 -14.42
N LYS A 102 3.50 -9.82 -14.83
CA LYS A 102 3.13 -10.22 -16.21
C LYS A 102 1.64 -10.51 -16.39
N ASP A 103 0.95 -10.85 -15.31
CA ASP A 103 -0.40 -11.42 -15.36
C ASP A 103 -1.47 -10.45 -14.79
N VAL A 104 -1.29 -9.15 -15.00
CA VAL A 104 -2.28 -8.12 -14.66
C VAL A 104 -2.59 -7.31 -15.91
N ASP A 105 -3.88 -7.03 -16.10
CA ASP A 105 -4.39 -6.28 -17.25
C ASP A 105 -3.69 -4.93 -17.39
N LYS A 106 -3.39 -4.56 -18.64
CA LYS A 106 -2.80 -3.26 -18.99
C LYS A 106 -3.62 -2.10 -18.44
N GLU A 107 -4.94 -2.20 -18.47
CA GLU A 107 -5.86 -1.18 -17.93
C GLU A 107 -5.68 -0.97 -16.42
N VAL A 108 -5.43 -2.04 -15.66
CA VAL A 108 -5.18 -1.96 -14.22
C VAL A 108 -3.84 -1.28 -13.95
N LEU A 109 -2.80 -1.62 -14.72
CA LEU A 109 -1.49 -0.99 -14.60
C LEU A 109 -1.51 0.49 -15.02
N GLU A 110 -2.24 0.84 -16.07
CA GLU A 110 -2.38 2.23 -16.52
C GLU A 110 -3.11 3.09 -15.49
N LYS A 111 -4.16 2.55 -14.86
CA LYS A 111 -4.98 3.29 -13.90
C LYS A 111 -4.42 3.31 -12.47
N TYR A 112 -3.78 2.23 -12.03
CA TYR A 112 -3.38 2.04 -10.64
C TYR A 112 -1.88 1.73 -10.46
N GLY A 113 -1.12 1.56 -11.54
CA GLY A 113 0.31 1.24 -11.47
C GLY A 113 1.20 2.41 -11.01
N LYS A 114 0.67 3.64 -11.03
CA LYS A 114 1.32 4.83 -10.45
C LYS A 114 0.77 5.11 -9.05
N LEU A 115 0.94 4.15 -8.14
CA LEU A 115 0.45 4.30 -6.77
C LEU A 115 1.41 5.12 -5.91
N ILE A 116 0.86 5.78 -4.90
CA ILE A 116 1.60 6.57 -3.91
C ILE A 116 1.66 5.79 -2.61
N ILE A 117 2.86 5.66 -2.04
CA ILE A 117 3.07 5.07 -0.73
C ILE A 117 3.42 6.16 0.26
N ILE A 118 2.57 6.32 1.27
CA ILE A 118 2.78 7.22 2.39
C ILE A 118 3.16 6.37 3.60
N LEU A 119 4.23 6.74 4.29
CA LEU A 119 4.60 6.18 5.59
C LEU A 119 4.38 7.26 6.64
N GLU A 120 3.71 6.92 7.73
CA GLU A 120 3.40 7.82 8.85
C GLU A 120 3.88 7.21 10.17
N LYS A 121 4.37 8.06 11.09
CA LYS A 121 4.64 7.70 12.49
C LYS A 121 3.46 8.17 13.34
N ASP A 122 3.13 7.42 14.39
CA ASP A 122 2.32 7.96 15.49
C ASP A 122 3.11 9.10 16.18
N GLU A 123 2.47 10.25 16.39
CA GLU A 123 3.05 11.41 17.10
C GLU A 123 3.01 11.23 18.63
#